data_AF-A0A419V7Y7-F1
#
_entry.id   AF-A0A419V7Y7-F1
#
_cell.length_a   1.000
_cell.length_b   1.000
_cell.length_c   1.000
_cell.angle_alpha   90.00
_cell.angle_beta   90.00
_cell.angle_gamma   90.00
#
_symmetry.space_group_name_H-M   'P 1'
#
loop_
_entity.id
_entity.type
_entity.pdbx_description
1 polymer ?
#
loop_
_entity_poly.entity_id
_entity_poly.type
_entity_poly.pdbx_seq_one_letter_code
_entity_poly.pdbx_strand_id
1 'polypeptide(L)'
;MQKKVKEPIRKPWIWITMGLLVLFNAPWYLPVGSMEPYILGVPYWVLISTVLSLVLCGFLSWLCLHEWDIVEDLEEEGRERSGNK
;
A
#
# COMPACT_ATOMS: atom_id res chain seq x y z
N MET A 1 22.14 16.28 14.43
CA MET A 1 21.65 14.89 14.40
C MET A 1 21.29 14.57 12.96
N GLN A 2 21.88 13.53 12.36
CA GLN A 2 21.60 13.15 10.97
C GLN A 2 20.16 12.62 10.87
N LYS A 3 19.20 13.45 10.42
CA LYS A 3 17.86 12.98 10.07
C LYS A 3 18.01 12.00 8.91
N LYS A 4 17.92 10.70 9.21
CA LYS A 4 17.93 9.66 8.17
C LYS A 4 16.64 9.76 7.39
N VAL A 5 16.71 10.36 6.20
CA VAL A 5 15.66 10.32 5.20
C VAL A 5 15.34 8.85 4.92
N LYS A 6 14.17 8.41 5.34
CA LYS A 6 13.67 7.03 5.20
C LYS A 6 12.81 7.00 3.95
N GLU A 7 13.45 6.87 2.80
CA GLU A 7 12.70 6.86 1.55
C GLU A 7 12.06 5.48 1.34
N PRO A 8 10.75 5.40 1.05
CA PRO A 8 10.06 4.13 0.84
C PRO A 8 10.65 3.29 -0.30
N ILE A 9 11.31 3.94 -1.28
CA ILE A 9 12.01 3.26 -2.39
C ILE A 9 13.24 2.46 -1.93
N ARG A 10 13.84 2.80 -0.78
CA ARG A 10 15.04 2.12 -0.27
C ARG A 10 14.72 0.82 0.46
N LYS A 11 13.43 0.49 0.63
CA LYS A 11 12.95 -0.75 1.24
C LYS A 11 12.28 -1.63 0.18
N PRO A 12 13.05 -2.48 -0.53
CA PRO A 12 12.52 -3.31 -1.61
C PRO A 12 11.39 -4.26 -1.16
N TRP A 13 11.35 -4.63 0.12
CA TRP A 13 10.29 -5.48 0.68
C TRP A 13 8.88 -4.86 0.58
N ILE A 14 8.78 -3.52 0.62
CA ILE A 14 7.51 -2.79 0.45
C ILE A 14 6.96 -3.03 -0.96
N TRP A 15 7.83 -2.94 -1.97
CA TRP A 15 7.46 -3.16 -3.37
C TRP A 15 7.10 -4.61 -3.66
N ILE A 16 7.81 -5.56 -3.04
CA ILE A 16 7.46 -6.99 -3.13
C ILE A 16 6.07 -7.22 -2.55
N THR A 17 5.79 -6.69 -1.36
CA THR A 17 4.48 -6.82 -0.69
C THR A 17 3.37 -6.19 -1.53
N MET A 18 3.61 -4.98 -2.07
CA MET A 18 2.66 -4.29 -2.95
C MET A 18 2.39 -5.08 -4.24
N GLY A 19 3.44 -5.53 -4.92
CA GLY A 19 3.31 -6.33 -6.13
C GLY A 19 2.56 -7.64 -5.87
N LEU A 20 2.84 -8.28 -4.74
CA LEU A 20 2.17 -9.50 -4.32
C LEU A 20 0.67 -9.27 -4.03
N LEU A 21 0.33 -8.19 -3.31
CA LEU A 21 -1.06 -7.79 -3.06
C LEU A 21 -1.84 -7.56 -4.36
N VAL A 22 -1.23 -6.87 -5.34
CA VAL A 22 -1.84 -6.63 -6.66
C VAL A 22 -2.01 -7.93 -7.43
N LEU A 23 -0.99 -8.80 -7.43
CA LEU A 23 -1.02 -10.08 -8.11
C LEU A 23 -2.10 -11.02 -7.56
N PHE A 24 -2.28 -11.06 -6.23
CA PHE A 24 -3.32 -11.85 -5.59
C PHE A 24 -4.72 -11.26 -5.76
N ASN A 25 -4.84 -9.95 -6.00
CA ASN A 25 -6.13 -9.31 -6.24
C ASN A 25 -6.78 -9.84 -7.53
N ALA A 26 -5.96 -10.15 -8.55
CA ALA A 26 -6.43 -10.80 -9.76
C ALA A 26 -6.73 -12.29 -9.51
N PRO A 27 -7.82 -12.85 -10.07
CA PRO A 27 -8.13 -14.27 -9.94
C PRO A 27 -7.40 -15.16 -10.98
N TRP A 28 -6.14 -14.85 -11.33
CA TRP A 28 -5.33 -15.61 -12.30
C TRP A 28 -5.02 -17.06 -11.89
N TYR A 29 -5.13 -17.35 -10.59
CA TYR A 29 -4.95 -18.68 -10.00
C TYR A 29 -6.19 -19.57 -10.10
N LEU A 30 -7.31 -19.06 -10.64
CA LEU A 30 -8.55 -19.81 -10.76
C LEU A 30 -8.72 -20.38 -12.18
N PRO A 31 -9.09 -21.68 -12.32
CA PRO A 31 -9.43 -22.24 -13.61
C PRO A 31 -10.61 -21.51 -14.24
N VAL A 32 -10.56 -21.37 -15.57
CA VAL A 32 -11.64 -20.78 -16.37
C VAL A 32 -12.93 -21.55 -16.10
N GLY A 33 -13.92 -20.90 -15.46
CA GLY A 33 -15.18 -21.53 -15.06
C GLY A 33 -15.35 -21.80 -13.56
N SER A 34 -14.37 -21.47 -12.71
CA SER A 34 -14.47 -21.62 -11.25
C SER A 34 -15.30 -20.52 -10.59
N MET A 35 -16.56 -20.38 -11.01
CA MET A 35 -17.52 -19.47 -10.38
C MET A 35 -18.23 -20.09 -9.18
N GLU A 36 -18.09 -21.40 -8.99
CA GLU A 36 -18.58 -22.11 -7.82
C GLU A 36 -17.46 -22.28 -6.77
N PRO A 37 -17.74 -22.10 -5.47
CA PRO A 37 -19.03 -21.78 -4.88
C PRO A 37 -19.38 -20.28 -4.91
N TYR A 38 -20.67 -19.98 -5.10
CA TYR A 38 -21.22 -18.65 -4.91
C TYR A 38 -21.54 -18.42 -3.42
N ILE A 39 -21.05 -17.31 -2.88
CA ILE A 39 -21.36 -16.83 -1.53
C ILE A 39 -22.24 -15.59 -1.70
N LEU A 40 -23.46 -15.62 -1.18
CA LEU A 40 -24.42 -14.50 -1.29
C LEU A 40 -24.74 -14.06 -2.74
N GLY A 41 -24.62 -14.97 -3.71
CA GLY A 41 -24.87 -14.68 -5.14
C GLY A 41 -23.67 -14.08 -5.89
N VAL A 42 -22.53 -13.87 -5.22
CA VAL A 42 -21.26 -13.51 -5.87
C VAL A 42 -20.26 -14.65 -5.75
N PRO A 43 -19.37 -14.86 -6.73
CA PRO A 43 -18.31 -15.84 -6.59
C PRO A 43 -17.44 -15.56 -5.36
N TYR A 44 -17.00 -16.60 -4.65
CA TYR A 44 -16.18 -16.42 -3.44
C TYR A 44 -14.91 -15.58 -3.66
N TRP A 45 -14.34 -15.64 -4.87
CA TRP A 45 -13.15 -14.86 -5.23
C TRP A 45 -13.40 -13.35 -5.22
N VAL A 46 -14.64 -12.89 -5.42
CA VAL A 46 -15.00 -11.48 -5.30
C VAL A 46 -14.82 -10.99 -3.87
N LEU A 47 -15.21 -11.80 -2.87
CA LEU A 47 -14.99 -11.46 -1.45
C LEU A 47 -13.50 -11.41 -1.13
N ILE A 48 -12.74 -12.37 -1.65
CA ILE A 48 -11.28 -12.42 -1.48
C ILE A 48 -10.63 -11.15 -2.07
N SER A 49 -10.94 -10.80 -3.32
CA SER A 49 -10.44 -9.58 -3.96
C SER A 49 -10.88 -8.32 -3.22
N THR A 50 -12.10 -8.27 -2.67
CA THR A 50 -12.59 -7.14 -1.87
C THR A 50 -11.76 -6.97 -0.59
N VAL A 51 -11.50 -8.04 0.14
CA VAL A 51 -10.67 -8.02 1.35
C VAL A 51 -9.23 -7.63 0.99
N LEU A 52 -8.65 -8.21 -0.07
CA LEU A 52 -7.33 -7.84 -0.57
C LEU A 52 -7.23 -6.35 -0.96
N SER A 53 -8.27 -5.79 -1.55
CA SER A 53 -8.34 -4.35 -1.87
C SER A 53 -8.36 -3.50 -0.60
N LEU A 54 -9.11 -3.89 0.42
CA LEU A 54 -9.11 -3.19 1.72
C LEU A 54 -7.73 -3.26 2.39
N VAL A 55 -7.08 -4.43 2.35
CA VAL A 55 -5.72 -4.61 2.86
C VAL A 55 -4.74 -3.75 2.07
N LEU A 56 -4.86 -3.69 0.73
CA LEU A 56 -4.03 -2.84 -0.12
C LEU A 56 -4.22 -1.36 0.22
N CYS A 57 -5.45 -0.89 0.39
CA CYS A 57 -5.73 0.47 0.82
C CYS A 57 -5.11 0.77 2.19
N GLY A 58 -5.31 -0.11 3.17
CA GLY A 58 -4.70 0.04 4.51
C GLY A 58 -3.17 0.05 4.46
N PHE A 59 -2.58 -0.82 3.62
CA PHE A 59 -1.14 -0.86 3.40
C PHE A 59 -0.62 0.43 2.77
N LEU A 60 -1.31 0.98 1.76
CA LEU A 60 -0.97 2.27 1.17
C LEU A 60 -1.10 3.42 2.19
N SER A 61 -2.20 3.47 2.95
CA SER A 61 -2.39 4.49 3.98
C SER A 61 -1.29 4.41 5.04
N TRP A 62 -0.93 3.21 5.50
CA TRP A 62 0.18 3.01 6.42
C TRP A 62 1.52 3.41 5.79
N LEU A 63 1.75 3.09 4.51
CA LEU A 63 2.96 3.48 3.80
C LEU A 63 3.11 5.00 3.73
N CYS A 64 2.04 5.71 3.37
CA CYS A 64 2.02 7.16 3.35
C CYS A 64 2.30 7.74 4.74
N LEU A 65 1.63 7.25 5.79
CA LEU A 65 1.80 7.79 7.14
C LEU A 65 3.12 7.42 7.83
N HIS A 66 3.73 6.28 7.52
CA HIS A 66 4.91 5.81 8.25
C HIS A 66 6.23 6.01 7.49
N GLU A 67 6.15 5.99 6.16
CA GLU A 67 7.34 6.03 5.30
C GLU A 67 7.37 7.27 4.40
N TRP A 68 6.23 7.96 4.18
CA TRP A 68 6.17 9.23 3.43
C TRP A 68 6.14 10.49 4.32
N ASP A 69 5.95 10.34 5.64
CA ASP A 69 5.92 11.40 6.67
C ASP A 69 7.27 12.13 6.92
N ILE A 70 8.20 12.02 5.98
CA ILE A 70 9.55 12.58 6.08
C ILE A 70 9.71 13.81 5.19
N VAL A 71 8.86 13.95 4.17
CA VAL A 71 8.88 15.12 3.28
C VAL A 71 8.30 16.34 3.97
N GLU A 72 7.20 16.18 4.72
CA GLU A 72 6.50 17.28 5.38
C GLU A 72 7.33 17.85 6.56
N ASP A 73 7.86 16.99 7.43
CA ASP A 73 8.77 17.36 8.53
C ASP A 73 10.06 18.09 8.06
N LEU A 74 10.58 17.75 6.87
CA LEU A 74 11.76 18.41 6.29
C LEU A 74 11.41 19.73 5.61
N GLU A 75 10.25 19.82 4.95
CA GLU A 75 9.76 21.06 4.33
C GLU A 75 9.36 22.09 5.38
N GLU A 76 8.74 21.68 6.49
CA GLU A 76 8.36 22.58 7.59
C GLU A 76 9.58 23.16 8.30
N GLU A 77 10.60 22.35 8.64
CA GLU A 77 11.86 22.87 9.20
C GLU A 77 12.60 23.82 8.25
N GLY A 78 12.53 23.56 6.93
CA GLY A 78 13.09 24.45 5.91
C GLY A 78 12.36 25.80 5.85
N ARG A 79 11.02 25.78 5.96
CA ARG A 79 10.18 26.99 6.01
C ARG A 79 10.41 27.80 7.27
N GLU A 80 10.49 27.16 8.44
CA GLU A 80 10.76 27.85 9.71
C GLU A 80 12.13 28.55 9.69
N ARG A 81 13.17 27.89 9.15
CA ARG A 81 14.51 28.48 8.99
C ARG A 81 14.57 29.60 7.95
N SER A 82 13.70 29.58 6.93
CA SER A 82 13.62 30.64 5.93
C SER A 82 12.76 31.84 6.38
N GLY A 83 11.79 31.63 7.28
CA GLY A 83 10.92 32.69 7.80
C GLY A 83 11.51 33.46 8.99
N ASN A 84 12.53 32.90 9.66
CA ASN A 84 13.23 33.52 10.78
C ASN A 84 14.52 34.27 10.35
N LYS A 85 14.62 34.67 9.08
CA LYS A 85 15.77 35.40 8.52
C LYS A 85 15.30 36.68 7.82
#